data_AF-A0A556MYW1-F1
#
_entry.id   AF-A0A556MYW1-F1
#
_cell.length_a   1.000
_cell.length_b   1.000
_cell.length_c   1.000
_cell.angle_alpha   90.00
_cell.angle_beta   90.00
_cell.angle_gamma   90.00
#
_symmetry.space_group_name_H-M   'P 1'
#
loop_
_entity.id
_entity.type
_entity.pdbx_description
1 polymer ?
#
loop_
_entity_poly.entity_id
_entity_poly.type
_entity_poly.pdbx_seq_one_letter_code
_entity_poly.pdbx_strand_id
1 'polypeptide(L)'
;MRPENVNPGNFQVIEVVYDNQEFSIAFGIWESRDRVLAMRWNGDNDTDAGYPKTFGHPMWFIISNELRIPILTSLIGLPFSDKERLLRVIGESIR
;
A
#
# COMPACT_ATOMS: atom_id res chain seq x y z
N MET A 1 12.88 -2.57 -4.13
CA MET A 1 13.00 -2.87 -2.67
C MET A 1 11.70 -3.51 -2.21
N ARG A 2 11.72 -4.57 -1.39
CA ARG A 2 10.49 -5.26 -0.93
C ARG A 2 9.54 -4.28 -0.21
N PRO A 3 8.25 -4.23 -0.56
CA PRO A 3 7.35 -3.17 -0.08
C PRO A 3 7.16 -3.15 1.43
N GLU A 4 7.20 -4.32 2.08
CA GLU A 4 7.06 -4.48 3.53
C GLU A 4 8.16 -3.77 4.33
N ASN A 5 9.34 -3.60 3.72
CA ASN A 5 10.50 -3.01 4.39
C ASN A 5 10.60 -1.49 4.19
N VAL A 6 9.67 -0.89 3.44
CA VAL A 6 9.71 0.55 3.12
C VAL A 6 8.83 1.32 4.08
N ASN A 7 9.47 1.78 5.15
CA ASN A 7 8.85 2.53 6.23
C ASN A 7 9.50 3.92 6.31
N PRO A 8 9.17 4.87 5.42
CA PRO A 8 9.63 6.24 5.55
C PRO A 8 9.10 6.84 6.86
N GLY A 9 9.75 7.88 7.39
CA GLY A 9 9.41 8.42 8.73
C GLY A 9 7.96 8.91 8.90
N ASN A 10 7.23 9.09 7.80
CA ASN A 10 5.83 9.51 7.78
C ASN A 10 4.84 8.37 7.52
N PHE A 11 5.26 7.19 7.05
CA PHE A 11 4.37 6.05 6.81
C PHE A 11 4.97 4.73 7.30
N GLN A 12 4.26 4.08 8.21
CA GLN A 12 4.59 2.75 8.72
C GLN A 12 3.65 1.70 8.12
N VAL A 13 4.20 0.76 7.38
CA VAL A 13 3.47 -0.39 6.82
C VAL A 13 3.05 -1.33 7.96
N ILE A 14 1.77 -1.71 7.99
CA ILE A 14 1.25 -2.78 8.85
C ILE A 14 1.07 -4.05 8.02
N GLU A 15 0.35 -3.96 6.91
CA GLU A 15 0.07 -5.08 6.00
C GLU A 15 0.25 -4.64 4.54
N VAL A 16 0.86 -5.48 3.71
CA VAL A 16 0.80 -5.35 2.25
C VAL A 16 -0.31 -6.27 1.76
N VAL A 17 -1.37 -5.68 1.18
CA VAL A 17 -2.60 -6.37 0.78
C VAL A 17 -2.63 -6.75 -0.70
N TYR A 18 -1.79 -6.10 -1.51
CA TYR A 18 -1.56 -6.41 -2.91
C TYR A 18 -0.10 -6.11 -3.26
N ASP A 19 0.56 -7.03 -3.95
CA ASP A 19 1.89 -6.80 -4.50
C ASP A 19 2.12 -7.67 -5.76
N ASN A 20 2.25 -7.02 -6.92
CA ASN A 20 2.59 -7.68 -8.18
C ASN A 20 4.07 -7.54 -8.55
N GLN A 21 4.92 -7.19 -7.58
CA GLN A 21 6.35 -6.87 -7.72
C GLN A 21 6.64 -5.49 -8.34
N GLU A 22 5.79 -4.98 -9.22
CA GLU A 22 5.93 -3.65 -9.82
C GLU A 22 5.18 -2.56 -9.05
N PHE A 23 4.08 -2.92 -8.40
CA PHE A 23 3.15 -2.04 -7.71
C PHE A 23 2.59 -2.74 -6.47
N SER A 24 2.43 -1.97 -5.41
CA SER A 24 1.92 -2.47 -4.16
C SER A 24 0.90 -1.55 -3.52
N ILE A 25 -0.02 -2.16 -2.80
CA ILE A 25 -0.98 -1.49 -1.93
C ILE A 25 -0.77 -1.99 -0.51
N ALA A 26 -0.62 -1.04 0.41
CA ALA A 26 -0.42 -1.32 1.82
C ALA A 26 -1.48 -0.63 2.68
N PHE A 27 -1.74 -1.25 3.83
CA PHE A 27 -2.42 -0.65 4.95
C PHE A 27 -1.38 -0.30 6.01
N GLY A 28 -1.45 0.91 6.55
CA GLY A 28 -0.41 1.41 7.45
C GLY A 28 -0.85 2.61 8.28
N ILE A 29 0.09 3.16 9.03
CA ILE A 29 -0.07 4.34 9.88
C ILE A 29 0.64 5.52 9.22
N TRP A 30 -0.12 6.57 8.90
CA TRP A 30 0.40 7.85 8.43
C TRP A 30 0.60 8.81 9.62
N GLU A 31 1.77 9.46 9.67
CA GLU A 31 2.18 10.44 10.68
C GLU A 31 1.93 10.00 12.13
N SER A 32 2.12 8.70 12.40
CA SER A 32 1.90 8.07 13.73
C SER A 32 0.47 8.21 14.27
N ARG A 33 -0.52 8.50 13.42
CA ARG A 33 -1.91 8.75 13.83
C ARG A 33 -2.92 7.98 13.02
N ASP A 34 -2.96 8.24 11.72
CA ASP A 34 -4.07 7.81 10.90
C ASP A 34 -3.78 6.47 10.26
N ARG A 35 -4.65 5.49 10.51
CA ARG A 35 -4.64 4.27 9.72
C ARG A 35 -5.16 4.61 8.33
N VAL A 36 -4.41 4.31 7.30
CA VAL A 36 -4.74 4.68 5.91
C VAL A 36 -4.35 3.57 4.94
N LEU A 37 -4.96 3.63 3.76
CA LEU A 37 -4.49 2.85 2.62
C LEU A 37 -3.44 3.68 1.87
N ALA A 38 -2.40 3.03 1.37
CA ALA A 38 -1.39 3.67 0.56
C ALA A 38 -1.05 2.80 -0.65
N MET A 39 -0.68 3.42 -1.75
CA MET A 39 -0.22 2.72 -2.95
C MET A 39 1.11 3.27 -3.44
N ARG A 40 1.89 2.45 -4.14
CA ARG A 40 3.16 2.87 -4.72
C ARG A 40 3.53 2.00 -5.90
N TRP A 41 4.34 2.56 -6.77
CA TRP A 41 5.22 1.77 -7.61
C TRP A 41 6.41 1.28 -6.78
N ASN A 42 6.89 0.08 -7.05
CA ASN A 42 8.00 -0.51 -6.32
C ASN A 42 9.36 -0.05 -6.83
N GLY A 43 9.41 0.28 -8.12
CA GLY A 43 10.61 0.63 -8.85
C GLY A 43 11.59 -0.54 -8.99
N ASP A 44 12.25 -0.56 -10.12
CA ASP A 44 13.40 -1.38 -10.44
C ASP A 44 14.64 -0.49 -10.59
N ASN A 45 15.82 -1.09 -10.43
CA ASN A 45 17.09 -0.34 -10.45
C ASN A 45 17.46 0.17 -11.86
N ASP A 46 16.81 -0.33 -12.91
CA ASP A 46 17.18 -0.10 -14.31
C ASP A 46 16.14 0.70 -15.12
N THR A 47 14.97 1.01 -14.56
CA THR A 47 13.88 1.76 -15.24
C THR A 47 13.25 2.83 -14.35
N ASP A 48 12.41 3.70 -14.93
CA ASP A 48 11.71 4.74 -14.17
C ASP A 48 10.84 4.09 -13.09
N ALA A 49 11.11 4.44 -11.83
CA ALA A 49 10.49 3.89 -10.64
C ALA A 49 8.98 4.21 -10.48
N GLY A 50 8.36 4.86 -11.46
CA GLY A 50 6.96 5.29 -11.44
C GLY A 50 6.74 6.55 -10.59
N TYR A 51 5.47 6.92 -10.39
CA TYR A 51 5.07 8.08 -9.59
C TYR A 51 4.01 7.72 -8.53
N PRO A 52 4.07 8.29 -7.32
CA PRO A 52 4.97 9.37 -6.90
C PRO A 52 6.37 8.87 -6.52
N LYS A 53 7.36 9.76 -6.72
CA LYS A 53 8.75 9.55 -6.31
C LYS A 53 9.38 10.84 -5.80
N THR A 54 10.35 10.73 -4.92
CA THR A 54 11.15 11.86 -4.40
C THR A 54 12.62 11.53 -4.56
N PHE A 55 13.38 12.41 -5.22
CA PHE A 55 14.79 12.16 -5.58
C PHE A 55 15.05 10.80 -6.26
N GLY A 56 14.10 10.33 -7.09
CA GLY A 56 14.21 9.04 -7.78
C GLY A 56 13.74 7.83 -6.96
N HIS A 57 13.42 7.99 -5.67
CA HIS A 57 12.92 6.91 -4.83
C HIS A 57 11.39 6.87 -4.82
N PRO A 58 10.76 5.70 -5.07
CA PRO A 58 9.32 5.55 -4.98
C PRO A 58 8.76 5.91 -3.61
N MET A 59 7.58 6.54 -3.61
CA MET A 59 6.90 6.99 -2.40
C MET A 59 5.53 6.33 -2.27
N TRP A 60 5.09 6.18 -1.03
CA TRP A 60 3.71 5.82 -0.72
C TRP A 60 2.78 7.01 -0.98
N PHE A 61 1.83 6.85 -1.88
CA PHE A 61 0.71 7.75 -2.07
C PHE A 61 -0.42 7.36 -1.11
N ILE A 62 -0.74 8.25 -0.18
CA ILE A 62 -1.86 8.03 0.75
C ILE A 62 -3.18 8.21 0.01
N ILE A 63 -4.04 7.20 0.12
CA ILE A 63 -5.36 7.19 -0.51
C ILE A 63 -6.38 7.74 0.50
N SER A 64 -7.30 8.57 0.01
CA SER A 64 -8.45 9.03 0.82
C SER A 64 -9.17 7.86 1.47
N ASN A 65 -9.51 7.99 2.75
CA ASN A 65 -10.22 6.97 3.50
C ASN A 65 -11.60 6.65 2.93
N GLU A 66 -12.23 7.59 2.21
CA GLU A 66 -13.50 7.36 1.50
C GLU A 66 -13.39 6.25 0.43
N LEU A 67 -12.20 6.08 -0.15
CA LEU A 67 -11.94 5.07 -1.18
C LEU A 67 -11.43 3.74 -0.62
N ARG A 68 -11.20 3.66 0.70
CA ARG A 68 -10.57 2.50 1.34
C ARG A 68 -11.34 1.20 1.08
N ILE A 69 -12.62 1.16 1.46
CA ILE A 69 -13.46 -0.03 1.31
C ILE A 69 -13.69 -0.38 -0.18
N PRO A 70 -14.03 0.59 -1.06
CA PRO A 70 -14.11 0.32 -2.50
C PRO A 70 -12.87 -0.34 -3.08
N ILE A 71 -11.67 0.15 -2.73
CA ILE A 71 -10.41 -0.41 -3.22
C ILE A 71 -10.14 -1.78 -2.61
N LEU A 72 -10.23 -1.94 -1.29
CA LEU A 72 -9.99 -3.26 -0.66
C LEU A 72 -10.91 -4.35 -1.22
N THR A 73 -12.17 -4.01 -1.49
CA THR A 73 -13.15 -4.94 -2.04
C THR A 73 -12.82 -5.33 -3.48
N SER A 74 -12.32 -4.40 -4.30
CA SER A 74 -11.95 -4.69 -5.69
C SER A 74 -10.71 -5.60 -5.82
N LEU A 75 -9.89 -5.67 -4.76
CA LEU A 75 -8.72 -6.55 -4.71
C LEU A 75 -9.09 -8.02 -4.43
N ILE A 76 -10.31 -8.31 -3.98
CA ILE A 76 -10.74 -9.67 -3.66
C ILE A 76 -10.72 -10.53 -4.93
N GLY A 77 -9.93 -11.61 -4.90
CA GLY A 77 -9.82 -12.57 -6.01
C GLY A 77 -8.79 -12.22 -7.08
N LEU A 78 -8.07 -11.10 -6.96
CA LEU A 78 -6.96 -10.81 -7.87
C LEU A 78 -5.74 -11.71 -7.57
N PRO A 79 -4.96 -12.13 -8.59
CA PRO A 79 -3.83 -13.06 -8.44
C PRO A 79 -2.70 -12.62 -7.49
N PHE A 80 -2.58 -11.32 -7.23
CA PHE A 80 -1.50 -10.71 -6.44
C PHE A 80 -1.98 -10.17 -5.10
N SER A 81 -3.22 -10.49 -4.74
CA SER A 81 -3.82 -10.09 -3.48
C SER A 81 -3.59 -11.14 -2.40
N ASP A 82 -3.27 -10.68 -1.18
CA ASP A 82 -3.27 -11.55 -0.02
C ASP A 82 -4.66 -11.57 0.62
N LYS A 83 -5.39 -12.67 0.41
CA LYS A 83 -6.78 -12.83 0.87
C LYS A 83 -6.91 -12.67 2.39
N GLU A 84 -6.01 -13.26 3.17
CA GLU A 84 -6.12 -13.25 4.64
C GLU A 84 -5.84 -11.85 5.20
N ARG A 85 -4.84 -11.16 4.64
CA ARG A 85 -4.55 -9.76 5.00
C ARG A 85 -5.69 -8.83 4.58
N LEU A 86 -6.24 -9.01 3.38
CA LEU A 86 -7.39 -8.21 2.91
C LEU A 86 -8.59 -8.34 3.84
N LEU A 87 -8.99 -9.57 4.19
CA LEU A 87 -10.13 -9.80 5.08
C LEU A 87 -9.91 -9.17 6.46
N ARG A 88 -8.68 -9.24 6.99
CA ARG A 88 -8.30 -8.58 8.24
C ARG A 88 -8.46 -7.06 8.14
N VAL A 89 -7.87 -6.44 7.13
CA VAL A 89 -7.91 -4.97 6.95
C VAL A 89 -9.33 -4.46 6.70
N ILE A 90 -10.14 -5.20 5.93
CA ILE A 90 -11.57 -4.90 5.75
C ILE A 90 -12.30 -4.94 7.09
N GLY A 91 -12.09 -6.01 7.88
CA GLY A 91 -12.71 -6.16 9.19
C GLY A 91 -12.28 -5.11 10.23
N GLU A 92 -11.11 -4.50 10.05
CA GLU A 92 -10.66 -3.34 10.85
C GLU A 92 -11.25 -2.01 10.37
N SER A 93 -11.61 -1.91 9.09
CA SER A 93 -12.06 -0.66 8.47
C SER A 93 -13.57 -0.41 8.59
N ILE A 94 -14.32 -1.36 9.15
CA ILE A 94 -15.78 -1.30 9.34
C ILE A 94 -16.15 -1.13 10.83
N ARG A 95 -15.16 -1.08 11.73
CA ARG A 95 -15.36 -0.83 13.17
C ARG A 95 -15.16 0.65 13.49
#